data_AF-A0A2H3KF42-F1
#
_entry.id   AF-A0A2H3KF42-F1
#
_cell.length_a   1.000
_cell.length_b   1.000
_cell.length_c   1.000
_cell.angle_alpha   90.00
_cell.angle_beta   90.00
_cell.angle_gamma   90.00
#
_symmetry.space_group_name_H-M   'P 1'
#
loop_
_entity.id
_entity.type
_entity.pdbx_description
1 polymer ?
#
loop_
_entity_poly.entity_id
_entity_poly.type
_entity_poly.pdbx_seq_one_letter_code
_entity_poly.pdbx_strand_id
1 'polypeptide(L)'
;MTHIIYKQWINNSMLLFKILVLTFSFANLSSCTEVNNYYATEGLGKVNVYIEGNITNEQAQAKLATEIGTITENIYIENTSVLNNIALEVPTTIRKIAFSNNTALQQIAIHGIGSMPFCSLSVGGKVVENITINGITELQNVMISGATTNATTLLCHDLVKINSEFSCYFSNSYTNSMSFFDLEEVSPSHQNFSTWEGKFSVFHLPVLTTLSEVEINLTIPILQLPELEQAIAITAGYYGYLGIQHIYFPNLTHCSFLKFRDDSKQVVVDLPALTFCLNYQTRIGLESAGVNALLHKFLTIQPPSGKNIFVEEDGPPTGQGLLDKQTLINQGNQVVTN
;
A
#
# COMPACT_ATOMS: atom_id res chain seq x y z
N MET A 1 31.99 96.35 2.82
CA MET A 1 30.96 95.35 3.16
C MET A 1 30.79 94.24 2.11
N THR A 2 31.17 94.46 0.86
CA THR A 2 31.09 93.48 -0.24
C THR A 2 32.13 92.35 -0.19
N HIS A 3 33.23 92.49 0.56
CA HIS A 3 34.29 91.46 0.61
C HIS A 3 34.04 90.31 1.60
N ILE A 4 33.13 90.48 2.57
CA ILE A 4 32.85 89.46 3.59
C ILE A 4 31.82 88.43 3.09
N ILE A 5 30.89 88.85 2.25
CA ILE A 5 29.83 87.99 1.69
C ILE A 5 30.41 86.96 0.70
N TYR A 6 31.46 87.33 -0.05
CA TYR A 6 32.08 86.44 -1.04
C TYR A 6 32.85 85.27 -0.40
N LYS A 7 33.46 85.49 0.76
CA LYS A 7 34.24 84.45 1.46
C LYS A 7 33.34 83.38 2.09
N GLN A 8 32.13 83.75 2.51
CA GLN A 8 31.17 82.84 3.14
C GLN A 8 30.44 81.97 2.11
N TRP A 9 30.25 82.47 0.88
CA TRP A 9 29.67 81.69 -0.21
C TRP A 9 30.62 80.59 -0.72
N ILE A 10 31.93 80.89 -0.84
CA ILE A 10 32.95 79.91 -1.26
C ILE A 10 33.13 78.78 -0.24
N ASN A 11 33.05 79.07 1.06
CA ASN A 11 33.17 78.03 2.08
C ASN A 11 31.96 77.10 2.12
N ASN A 12 30.75 77.62 1.87
CA ASN A 12 29.54 76.80 1.82
C ASN A 12 29.46 75.98 0.52
N SER A 13 29.97 76.49 -0.61
CA SER A 13 30.03 75.73 -1.87
C SER A 13 31.07 74.60 -1.82
N MET A 14 32.20 74.79 -1.12
CA MET A 14 33.19 73.72 -0.91
C MET A 14 32.70 72.62 0.03
N LEU A 15 31.86 72.94 1.02
CA LEU A 15 31.27 71.95 1.92
C LEU A 15 30.22 71.09 1.20
N LEU A 16 29.37 71.72 0.37
CA LEU A 16 28.40 71.03 -0.48
C LEU A 16 29.09 70.13 -1.53
N PHE A 17 30.21 70.57 -2.11
CA PHE A 17 30.96 69.75 -3.06
C PHE A 17 31.66 68.56 -2.38
N LYS A 18 32.17 68.73 -1.16
CA LYS A 18 32.76 67.61 -0.38
C LYS A 18 31.71 66.59 0.08
N ILE A 19 30.49 67.04 0.41
CA ILE A 19 29.38 66.14 0.76
C ILE A 19 28.87 65.39 -0.49
N LEU A 20 28.85 66.04 -1.67
CA LEU A 20 28.45 65.39 -2.92
C LEU A 20 29.49 64.38 -3.44
N VAL A 21 30.78 64.63 -3.21
CA VAL A 21 31.86 63.68 -3.57
C VAL A 21 31.90 62.49 -2.61
N LEU A 22 31.59 62.67 -1.31
CA LEU A 22 31.51 61.55 -0.37
C LEU A 22 30.32 60.62 -0.63
N THR A 23 29.17 61.15 -1.11
CA THR A 23 28.01 60.32 -1.46
C THR A 23 28.18 59.60 -2.79
N PHE A 24 28.98 60.14 -3.73
CA PHE A 24 29.29 59.45 -4.99
C PHE A 24 30.37 58.36 -4.85
N SER A 25 31.24 58.43 -3.82
CA SER A 25 32.22 57.38 -3.53
C SER A 25 31.65 56.17 -2.77
N PHE A 26 30.47 56.29 -2.15
CA PHE A 26 29.77 55.15 -1.52
C PHE A 26 28.84 54.38 -2.47
N ALA A 27 28.55 54.92 -3.66
CA ALA A 27 27.66 54.28 -4.64
C ALA A 27 28.38 53.35 -5.63
N ASN A 28 29.71 53.25 -5.59
CA ASN A 28 30.50 52.45 -6.54
C ASN A 28 31.43 51.41 -5.88
N LEU A 29 31.20 51.07 -4.60
CA LEU A 29 31.95 50.01 -3.89
C LEU A 29 31.13 48.76 -3.58
N SER A 30 29.95 48.61 -4.20
CA SER A 30 29.09 47.42 -4.09
C SER A 30 28.87 46.72 -5.45
N SER A 31 29.87 46.73 -6.32
CA SER A 31 29.89 45.88 -7.51
C SER A 31 31.28 45.30 -7.73
N CYS A 32 31.61 44.28 -6.93
CA CYS A 32 32.56 43.19 -7.21
C CYS A 32 32.71 42.31 -5.96
N THR A 33 31.59 41.94 -5.33
CA THR A 33 31.51 40.55 -4.91
C THR A 33 30.95 39.84 -6.13
N GLU A 34 31.65 38.82 -6.64
CA GLU A 34 30.97 37.74 -7.33
C GLU A 34 29.95 37.22 -6.32
N VAL A 35 28.75 37.79 -6.37
CA VAL A 35 27.58 37.13 -5.83
C VAL A 35 27.45 35.93 -6.74
N ASN A 36 28.11 34.84 -6.34
CA ASN A 36 27.62 33.51 -6.60
C ASN A 36 26.21 33.49 -6.02
N ASN A 37 25.26 34.06 -6.79
CA ASN A 37 23.86 33.71 -6.76
C ASN A 37 23.81 32.27 -7.27
N TYR A 38 24.38 31.36 -6.49
CA TYR A 38 23.69 30.12 -6.21
C TYR A 38 22.36 30.58 -5.65
N TYR A 39 21.37 30.71 -6.52
CA TYR A 39 19.99 30.66 -6.12
C TYR A 39 19.87 29.35 -5.35
N ALA A 40 20.05 29.41 -4.03
CA ALA A 40 19.50 28.42 -3.14
C ALA A 40 18.01 28.58 -3.36
N THR A 41 17.48 27.83 -4.32
CA THR A 41 16.06 27.66 -4.55
C THR A 41 15.52 26.95 -3.33
N GLU A 42 15.26 27.74 -2.29
CA GLU A 42 14.63 27.30 -1.05
C GLU A 42 13.34 26.56 -1.42
N GLY A 43 13.17 25.36 -0.86
CA GLY A 43 11.96 24.57 -1.04
C GLY A 43 11.91 23.60 -2.24
N LEU A 44 12.97 23.46 -3.04
CA LEU A 44 13.02 22.35 -4.01
C LEU A 44 13.14 20.99 -3.29
N GLY A 45 13.87 20.94 -2.18
CA GLY A 45 14.21 19.69 -1.51
C GLY A 45 15.28 18.89 -2.26
N LYS A 46 15.61 17.70 -1.76
CA LYS A 46 16.51 16.75 -2.39
C LYS A 46 15.70 15.72 -3.17
N VAL A 47 16.24 15.24 -4.29
CA VAL A 47 15.64 14.12 -5.05
C VAL A 47 15.50 12.87 -4.17
N ASN A 48 16.52 12.59 -3.35
CA ASN A 48 16.56 11.47 -2.42
C ASN A 48 16.78 11.99 -0.98
N VAL A 49 15.92 11.60 -0.07
CA VAL A 49 15.99 11.93 1.35
C VAL A 49 16.28 10.66 2.16
N TYR A 50 17.27 10.71 3.04
CA TYR A 50 17.70 9.57 3.87
C TYR A 50 17.62 9.91 5.35
N ILE A 51 16.91 9.10 6.12
CA ILE A 51 16.84 9.13 7.59
C ILE A 51 17.50 7.84 8.10
N GLU A 52 18.69 7.98 8.69
CA GLU A 52 19.53 6.83 9.03
C GLU A 52 20.35 7.02 10.32
N GLY A 53 20.85 5.91 10.86
CA GLY A 53 21.76 5.87 11.99
C GLY A 53 21.11 6.19 13.34
N ASN A 54 21.89 6.74 14.27
CA ASN A 54 21.44 7.02 15.63
C ASN A 54 20.67 8.35 15.73
N ILE A 55 19.70 8.55 14.84
CA ILE A 55 18.91 9.78 14.72
C ILE A 55 17.68 9.73 15.63
N THR A 56 17.46 10.76 16.45
CA THR A 56 16.24 10.87 17.28
C THR A 56 15.03 11.29 16.44
N ASN A 57 13.83 11.17 17.01
CA ASN A 57 12.60 11.62 16.37
C ASN A 57 12.68 13.10 15.94
N GLU A 58 13.12 13.98 16.83
CA GLU A 58 13.19 15.43 16.57
C GLU A 58 14.20 15.76 15.46
N GLN A 59 15.34 15.07 15.45
CA GLN A 59 16.35 15.23 14.41
C GLN A 59 15.85 14.74 13.06
N ALA A 60 15.16 13.59 13.03
CA ALA A 60 14.58 13.05 11.81
C ALA A 60 13.51 14.01 11.25
N GLN A 61 12.62 14.52 12.10
CA GLN A 61 11.58 15.48 11.70
C GLN A 61 12.18 16.79 11.17
N ALA A 62 13.19 17.34 11.84
CA ALA A 62 13.88 18.54 11.36
C ALA A 62 14.55 18.32 9.99
N LYS A 63 15.15 17.13 9.78
CA LYS A 63 15.76 16.76 8.51
C LYS A 63 14.72 16.62 7.39
N LEU A 64 13.61 15.92 7.65
CA LEU A 64 12.51 15.78 6.70
C LEU A 64 11.94 17.15 6.28
N ALA A 65 11.68 18.03 7.25
CA ALA A 65 11.15 19.38 7.00
C ALA A 65 12.07 20.25 6.13
N THR A 66 13.38 20.00 6.15
CA THR A 66 14.36 20.76 5.37
C THR A 66 14.65 20.12 4.01
N GLU A 67 14.60 18.78 3.92
CA GLU A 67 15.07 18.04 2.76
C GLU A 67 13.95 17.58 1.82
N ILE A 68 12.71 17.42 2.30
CA ILE A 68 11.56 17.14 1.43
C ILE A 68 11.12 18.44 0.75
N GLY A 69 10.91 18.37 -0.56
CA GLY A 69 10.37 19.47 -1.33
C GLY A 69 9.81 19.03 -2.67
N THR A 70 9.57 20.00 -3.55
CA THR A 70 8.87 19.80 -4.84
C THR A 70 9.59 18.91 -5.85
N ILE A 71 10.89 18.64 -5.69
CA ILE A 71 11.63 17.71 -6.57
C ILE A 71 11.95 16.37 -5.90
N THR A 72 11.49 16.15 -4.67
CA THR A 72 11.74 14.89 -3.96
C THR A 72 10.98 13.77 -4.64
N GLU A 73 11.71 12.70 -4.97
CA GLU A 73 11.15 11.50 -5.58
C GLU A 73 11.23 10.30 -4.63
N ASN A 74 12.26 10.23 -3.77
CA ASN A 74 12.49 9.04 -2.94
C ASN A 74 12.79 9.40 -1.48
N ILE A 75 12.15 8.68 -0.56
CA ILE A 75 12.37 8.80 0.88
C ILE A 75 12.76 7.42 1.44
N TYR A 76 13.91 7.37 2.10
CA TYR A 76 14.46 6.18 2.74
C TYR A 76 14.60 6.40 4.23
N ILE A 77 14.02 5.50 5.03
CA ILE A 77 14.14 5.49 6.49
C ILE A 77 14.78 4.15 6.85
N GLU A 78 16.08 4.15 7.07
CA GLU A 78 16.83 2.91 7.14
C GLU A 78 17.93 2.88 8.19
N ASN A 79 18.17 1.68 8.73
CA ASN A 79 19.26 1.43 9.68
C ASN A 79 19.23 2.37 10.90
N THR A 80 18.03 2.72 11.39
CA THR A 80 17.89 3.58 12.57
C THR A 80 17.82 2.76 13.86
N SER A 81 18.55 3.20 14.89
CA SER A 81 18.66 2.48 16.17
C SER A 81 17.82 3.07 17.30
N VAL A 82 17.49 4.37 17.23
CA VAL A 82 16.78 5.10 18.30
C VAL A 82 15.51 5.80 17.83
N LEU A 83 15.34 5.99 16.52
CA LEU A 83 14.10 6.52 15.94
C LEU A 83 12.94 5.58 16.26
N ASN A 84 11.97 6.07 17.01
CA ASN A 84 10.80 5.28 17.42
C ASN A 84 9.49 5.78 16.81
N ASN A 85 9.45 7.03 16.36
CA ASN A 85 8.29 7.64 15.72
C ASN A 85 8.71 8.50 14.54
N ILE A 86 7.96 8.41 13.45
CA ILE A 86 8.16 9.25 12.27
C ILE A 86 6.83 9.55 11.59
N ALA A 87 6.62 10.83 11.29
CA ALA A 87 5.60 11.33 10.39
C ALA A 87 6.25 11.80 9.09
N LEU A 88 5.65 11.48 7.95
CA LEU A 88 6.05 11.95 6.62
C LEU A 88 4.93 12.80 6.02
N GLU A 89 5.25 14.01 5.59
CA GLU A 89 4.40 14.82 4.72
C GLU A 89 4.94 14.69 3.30
N VAL A 90 4.24 13.94 2.44
CA VAL A 90 4.77 13.51 1.14
C VAL A 90 4.09 14.23 -0.03
N PRO A 91 4.85 14.90 -0.91
CA PRO A 91 4.29 15.52 -2.12
C PRO A 91 3.95 14.46 -3.17
N THR A 92 3.17 14.84 -4.18
CA THR A 92 2.75 13.95 -5.29
C THR A 92 3.89 13.48 -6.20
N THR A 93 5.07 14.10 -6.10
CA THR A 93 6.25 13.73 -6.90
C THR A 93 6.94 12.46 -6.42
N ILE A 94 6.57 11.95 -5.25
CA ILE A 94 7.18 10.76 -4.68
C ILE A 94 6.91 9.52 -5.54
N ARG A 95 7.98 8.79 -5.81
CA ARG A 95 8.02 7.50 -6.52
C ARG A 95 8.36 6.36 -5.58
N LYS A 96 9.02 6.61 -4.45
CA LYS A 96 9.37 5.57 -3.49
C LYS A 96 9.39 6.07 -2.05
N ILE A 97 8.78 5.29 -1.17
CA ILE A 97 8.93 5.40 0.28
C ILE A 97 9.34 4.04 0.80
N ALA A 98 10.48 3.95 1.49
CA ALA A 98 11.01 2.68 1.97
C ALA A 98 11.46 2.76 3.44
N PHE A 99 11.01 1.79 4.24
CA PHE A 99 11.45 1.58 5.61
C PHE A 99 12.16 0.24 5.73
N SER A 100 13.42 0.23 6.18
CA SER A 100 14.20 -1.00 6.29
C SER A 100 15.17 -0.99 7.47
N ASN A 101 15.33 -2.14 8.14
CA ASN A 101 16.32 -2.31 9.22
C ASN A 101 16.22 -1.30 10.38
N ASN A 102 15.03 -0.79 10.67
CA ASN A 102 14.79 0.09 11.82
C ASN A 102 14.48 -0.76 13.05
N THR A 103 15.34 -0.70 14.07
CA THR A 103 15.26 -1.60 15.23
C THR A 103 14.37 -1.09 16.35
N ALA A 104 14.12 0.23 16.40
CA ALA A 104 13.32 0.88 17.45
C ALA A 104 12.04 1.54 16.92
N LEU A 105 11.81 1.54 15.60
CA LEU A 105 10.68 2.23 14.97
C LEU A 105 9.35 1.53 15.30
N GLN A 106 8.48 2.21 16.04
CA GLN A 106 7.18 1.71 16.49
C GLN A 106 6.02 2.38 15.76
N GLN A 107 6.12 3.68 15.50
CA GLN A 107 5.02 4.50 15.01
C GLN A 107 5.39 5.11 13.65
N ILE A 108 4.56 4.88 12.64
CA ILE A 108 4.73 5.40 11.28
C ILE A 108 3.44 6.09 10.86
N ALA A 109 3.54 7.38 10.54
CA ALA A 109 2.45 8.14 9.93
C ALA A 109 2.90 8.66 8.56
N ILE A 110 2.10 8.41 7.53
CA ILE A 110 2.34 8.92 6.18
C ILE A 110 1.11 9.73 5.77
N HIS A 111 1.34 11.01 5.49
CA HIS A 111 0.33 11.93 5.01
C HIS A 111 0.73 12.41 3.62
N GLY A 112 0.00 11.98 2.60
CA GLY A 112 0.18 12.45 1.23
C GLY A 112 -0.97 13.32 0.76
N ILE A 113 -0.93 13.72 -0.51
CA ILE A 113 -1.97 14.57 -1.09
C ILE A 113 -2.40 14.02 -2.44
N GLY A 114 -3.50 13.28 -2.46
CA GLY A 114 -4.14 12.76 -3.66
C GLY A 114 -3.44 11.55 -4.28
N SER A 115 -3.51 11.47 -5.61
CA SER A 115 -3.05 10.32 -6.39
C SER A 115 -1.54 10.33 -6.59
N MET A 116 -0.88 9.19 -6.31
CA MET A 116 0.55 8.96 -6.52
C MET A 116 0.76 7.64 -7.26
N PRO A 117 0.33 7.54 -8.52
CA PRO A 117 0.16 6.27 -9.23
C PRO A 117 1.48 5.57 -9.54
N PHE A 118 2.61 6.26 -9.40
CA PHE A 118 3.96 5.72 -9.59
C PHE A 118 4.68 5.46 -8.27
N CYS A 119 4.06 5.75 -7.12
CA CYS A 119 4.68 5.60 -5.82
C CYS A 119 4.62 4.14 -5.36
N SER A 120 5.79 3.57 -5.09
CA SER A 120 5.93 2.30 -4.39
C SER A 120 6.14 2.55 -2.90
N LEU A 121 5.24 2.05 -2.07
CA LEU A 121 5.34 2.11 -0.62
C LEU A 121 5.80 0.77 -0.06
N SER A 122 6.92 0.76 0.67
CA SER A 122 7.41 -0.40 1.40
C SER A 122 7.64 -0.05 2.87
N VAL A 123 6.86 -0.65 3.76
CA VAL A 123 6.96 -0.42 5.20
C VAL A 123 7.37 -1.71 5.89
N GLY A 124 8.46 -1.67 6.67
CA GLY A 124 8.89 -2.77 7.51
C GLY A 124 9.68 -2.28 8.71
N GLY A 125 9.69 -3.09 9.76
CA GLY A 125 10.51 -2.82 10.94
C GLY A 125 10.31 -3.90 12.00
N LYS A 126 11.32 -4.08 12.85
CA LYS A 126 11.33 -5.18 13.82
C LYS A 126 10.19 -5.07 14.83
N VAL A 127 9.89 -3.83 15.26
CA VAL A 127 9.01 -3.48 16.39
C VAL A 127 7.85 -2.55 16.02
N VAL A 128 7.49 -2.43 14.72
CA VAL A 128 6.42 -1.53 14.27
C VAL A 128 5.07 -1.92 14.85
N GLU A 129 4.45 -1.01 15.59
CA GLU A 129 3.16 -1.20 16.28
C GLU A 129 2.02 -0.56 15.51
N ASN A 130 2.18 0.67 15.01
CA ASN A 130 1.12 1.36 14.27
C ASN A 130 1.65 1.98 12.98
N ILE A 131 0.88 1.79 11.92
CA ILE A 131 1.07 2.38 10.61
C ILE A 131 -0.23 3.09 10.24
N THR A 132 -0.17 4.39 9.99
CA THR A 132 -1.31 5.19 9.52
C THR A 132 -0.96 5.82 8.18
N ILE A 133 -1.84 5.65 7.19
CA ILE A 133 -1.69 6.21 5.84
C ILE A 133 -2.94 7.04 5.53
N ASN A 134 -2.74 8.34 5.32
CA ASN A 134 -3.80 9.33 5.09
C ASN A 134 -3.48 10.21 3.87
N GLY A 135 -4.51 10.76 3.27
CA GLY A 135 -4.47 11.73 2.18
C GLY A 135 -4.00 11.17 0.83
N ILE A 136 -3.52 9.93 0.77
CA ILE A 136 -3.10 9.27 -0.47
C ILE A 136 -4.28 8.48 -1.03
N THR A 137 -4.66 8.75 -2.28
CA THR A 137 -5.81 8.09 -2.92
C THR A 137 -5.42 6.99 -3.90
N GLU A 138 -4.17 6.97 -4.37
CA GLU A 138 -3.69 5.98 -5.34
C GLU A 138 -2.20 5.70 -5.15
N LEU A 139 -1.80 4.43 -5.24
CA LEU A 139 -0.40 3.97 -5.20
C LEU A 139 -0.10 2.96 -6.30
N GLN A 140 1.18 2.84 -6.69
CA GLN A 140 1.62 1.78 -7.58
C GLN A 140 1.64 0.43 -6.87
N ASN A 141 2.42 0.35 -5.79
CA ASN A 141 2.60 -0.86 -4.99
C ASN A 141 2.52 -0.52 -3.50
N VAL A 142 1.97 -1.45 -2.73
CA VAL A 142 1.94 -1.39 -1.27
C VAL A 142 2.49 -2.71 -0.74
N MET A 143 3.64 -2.64 -0.08
CA MET A 143 4.27 -3.77 0.59
C MET A 143 4.41 -3.45 2.08
N ILE A 144 3.67 -4.15 2.93
CA ILE A 144 3.71 -3.93 4.38
C ILE A 144 4.20 -5.20 5.08
N SER A 145 5.27 -5.10 5.84
CA SER A 145 5.74 -6.16 6.73
C SER A 145 5.47 -5.74 8.17
N GLY A 146 4.62 -6.50 8.86
CA GLY A 146 4.35 -6.30 10.28
C GLY A 146 5.58 -6.57 11.15
N ALA A 147 5.48 -6.22 12.43
CA ALA A 147 6.54 -6.50 13.38
C ALA A 147 6.76 -8.00 13.61
N THR A 148 7.97 -8.34 14.00
CA THR A 148 8.34 -9.71 14.37
C THR A 148 8.26 -9.96 15.87
N THR A 149 7.99 -8.92 16.68
CA THR A 149 8.03 -8.97 18.15
C THR A 149 6.74 -8.54 18.85
N ASN A 150 5.76 -8.01 18.12
CA ASN A 150 4.53 -7.46 18.66
C ASN A 150 3.42 -7.49 17.60
N ALA A 151 2.18 -7.23 18.02
CA ALA A 151 1.08 -6.99 17.10
C ALA A 151 1.28 -5.65 16.38
N THR A 152 0.84 -5.59 15.13
CA THR A 152 0.83 -4.37 14.32
C THR A 152 -0.61 -4.00 13.94
N THR A 153 -0.91 -2.70 14.00
CA THR A 153 -2.14 -2.09 13.51
C THR A 153 -1.83 -1.27 12.26
N LEU A 154 -2.51 -1.55 11.15
CA LEU A 154 -2.43 -0.78 9.90
C LEU A 154 -3.79 -0.13 9.62
N LEU A 155 -3.81 1.20 9.57
CA LEU A 155 -4.98 1.99 9.21
C LEU A 155 -4.68 2.80 7.95
N CYS A 156 -5.52 2.66 6.93
CA CYS A 156 -5.41 3.42 5.70
C CYS A 156 -6.79 3.99 5.34
N HIS A 157 -6.93 5.30 5.42
CA HIS A 157 -8.24 5.95 5.29
C HIS A 157 -8.61 6.21 3.84
N ASP A 158 -7.79 6.98 3.12
CA ASP A 158 -8.20 7.57 1.84
C ASP A 158 -7.75 6.79 0.59
N LEU A 159 -7.03 5.67 0.73
CA LEU A 159 -6.48 4.94 -0.41
C LEU A 159 -7.57 4.16 -1.15
N VAL A 160 -7.87 4.58 -2.36
CA VAL A 160 -8.92 3.99 -3.22
C VAL A 160 -8.38 2.91 -4.15
N LYS A 161 -7.14 3.08 -4.63
CA LYS A 161 -6.60 2.23 -5.69
C LYS A 161 -5.13 1.87 -5.51
N ILE A 162 -4.82 0.61 -5.76
CA ILE A 162 -3.45 0.10 -5.88
C ILE A 162 -3.28 -0.47 -7.29
N ASN A 163 -2.39 0.10 -8.10
CA ASN A 163 -2.32 -0.23 -9.52
C ASN A 163 -1.69 -1.60 -9.83
N SER A 164 -0.84 -2.12 -8.95
CA SER A 164 0.01 -3.27 -9.27
C SER A 164 0.07 -4.35 -8.19
N GLU A 165 0.57 -4.09 -6.99
CA GLU A 165 0.70 -5.15 -5.97
C GLU A 165 0.30 -4.63 -4.59
N PHE A 166 -0.52 -5.41 -3.88
CA PHE A 166 -0.83 -5.18 -2.48
C PHE A 166 -0.45 -6.40 -1.65
N SER A 167 0.76 -6.39 -1.11
CA SER A 167 1.29 -7.48 -0.29
C SER A 167 1.44 -7.06 1.16
N CYS A 168 0.95 -7.90 2.07
CA CYS A 168 1.09 -7.74 3.49
C CYS A 168 1.57 -9.02 4.18
N TYR A 169 2.64 -8.90 4.95
CA TYR A 169 3.33 -10.00 5.63
C TYR A 169 3.38 -9.71 7.12
N PHE A 170 2.38 -10.17 7.86
CA PHE A 170 2.32 -10.01 9.31
C PHE A 170 2.66 -11.32 10.02
N SER A 171 3.25 -11.22 11.20
CA SER A 171 3.61 -12.39 12.01
C SER A 171 2.35 -13.16 12.44
N ASN A 172 2.40 -14.49 12.29
CA ASN A 172 1.38 -15.41 12.80
C ASN A 172 1.43 -15.60 14.33
N SER A 173 2.50 -15.12 14.99
CA SER A 173 2.65 -15.21 16.44
C SER A 173 1.82 -14.17 17.21
N TYR A 174 1.35 -13.12 16.53
CA TYR A 174 0.63 -12.00 17.14
C TYR A 174 -0.70 -11.77 16.44
N THR A 175 -1.64 -11.18 17.16
CA THR A 175 -2.96 -10.84 16.60
C THR A 175 -2.92 -9.40 16.09
N ASN A 176 -2.85 -9.24 14.78
CA ASN A 176 -2.73 -7.96 14.08
C ASN A 176 -4.10 -7.38 13.74
N SER A 177 -4.11 -6.11 13.34
CA SER A 177 -5.30 -5.41 12.84
C SER A 177 -4.94 -4.68 11.55
N MET A 178 -5.78 -4.81 10.53
CA MET A 178 -5.64 -4.10 9.27
C MET A 178 -6.99 -3.57 8.80
N SER A 179 -7.03 -2.30 8.40
CA SER A 179 -8.21 -1.69 7.80
C SER A 179 -7.80 -0.73 6.68
N PHE A 180 -8.31 -0.97 5.47
CA PHE A 180 -8.34 0.02 4.40
C PHE A 180 -9.79 0.42 4.23
N PHE A 181 -10.13 1.67 4.55
CA PHE A 181 -11.52 2.09 4.63
C PHE A 181 -12.12 2.33 3.23
N ASP A 182 -11.34 2.93 2.33
CA ASP A 182 -11.81 3.37 1.01
C ASP A 182 -11.22 2.56 -0.16
N LEU A 183 -10.48 1.48 0.10
CA LEU A 183 -9.82 0.70 -0.96
C LEU A 183 -10.82 -0.09 -1.80
N GLU A 184 -11.02 0.35 -3.05
CA GLU A 184 -11.97 -0.19 -4.02
C GLU A 184 -11.31 -1.16 -5.02
N GLU A 185 -10.08 -0.85 -5.45
CA GLU A 185 -9.40 -1.59 -6.53
C GLU A 185 -7.97 -2.00 -6.17
N VAL A 186 -7.66 -3.30 -6.36
CA VAL A 186 -6.30 -3.83 -6.25
C VAL A 186 -5.92 -4.52 -7.56
N SER A 187 -4.88 -3.98 -8.20
CA SER A 187 -4.21 -4.52 -9.39
C SER A 187 -5.09 -4.66 -10.64
N PRO A 188 -6.02 -3.73 -10.94
CA PRO A 188 -7.08 -3.92 -11.94
C PRO A 188 -6.58 -4.21 -13.38
N SER A 189 -5.33 -3.86 -13.70
CA SER A 189 -4.73 -4.03 -15.03
C SER A 189 -3.49 -4.92 -15.07
N HIS A 190 -3.08 -5.50 -13.94
CA HIS A 190 -1.82 -6.25 -13.84
C HIS A 190 -2.06 -7.64 -13.24
N GLN A 191 -1.43 -8.68 -13.79
CA GLN A 191 -1.37 -10.03 -13.23
C GLN A 191 -0.29 -10.14 -12.15
N ASN A 192 -0.09 -9.08 -11.36
CA ASN A 192 0.85 -9.11 -10.27
C ASN A 192 0.19 -9.76 -9.07
N PHE A 193 0.99 -10.57 -8.38
CA PHE A 193 0.53 -11.46 -7.34
C PHE A 193 0.56 -10.76 -6.00
N SER A 194 -0.61 -10.46 -5.43
CA SER A 194 -0.72 -9.93 -4.07
C SER A 194 -0.65 -11.07 -3.06
N THR A 195 0.02 -10.87 -1.93
CA THR A 195 0.06 -11.86 -0.84
C THR A 195 -0.43 -11.27 0.47
N TRP A 196 -1.40 -11.91 1.11
CA TRP A 196 -1.89 -11.52 2.43
C TRP A 196 -1.61 -12.63 3.44
N GLU A 197 -0.72 -12.35 4.37
CA GLU A 197 -0.28 -13.31 5.38
C GLU A 197 -0.34 -12.72 6.79
N GLY A 198 -0.78 -13.55 7.74
CA GLY A 198 -0.68 -13.26 9.16
C GLY A 198 -1.92 -13.65 9.96
N LYS A 199 -1.84 -13.45 11.28
CA LYS A 199 -2.95 -13.66 12.20
C LYS A 199 -3.63 -12.34 12.54
N PHE A 200 -4.95 -12.27 12.40
CA PHE A 200 -5.70 -11.02 12.54
C PHE A 200 -6.91 -11.16 13.47
N SER A 201 -7.16 -10.12 14.27
CA SER A 201 -8.47 -9.88 14.90
C SER A 201 -9.39 -9.07 13.99
N VAL A 202 -8.80 -8.19 13.17
CA VAL A 202 -9.49 -7.35 12.21
C VAL A 202 -8.73 -7.41 10.89
N PHE A 203 -9.42 -7.84 9.84
CA PHE A 203 -8.95 -7.74 8.46
C PHE A 203 -10.12 -7.16 7.67
N HIS A 204 -10.02 -5.87 7.34
CA HIS A 204 -11.18 -5.09 6.90
C HIS A 204 -10.90 -4.34 5.60
N LEU A 205 -11.62 -4.72 4.54
CA LEU A 205 -11.61 -4.12 3.21
C LEU A 205 -13.08 -3.97 2.75
N PRO A 206 -13.86 -3.06 3.35
CA PRO A 206 -15.32 -3.07 3.23
C PRO A 206 -15.84 -2.73 1.84
N VAL A 207 -15.10 -1.92 1.07
CA VAL A 207 -15.55 -1.40 -0.24
C VAL A 207 -14.74 -1.97 -1.41
N LEU A 208 -13.91 -3.00 -1.18
CA LEU A 208 -13.10 -3.61 -2.23
C LEU A 208 -14.01 -4.33 -3.24
N THR A 209 -14.09 -3.79 -4.46
CA THR A 209 -14.94 -4.34 -5.54
C THR A 209 -14.16 -5.17 -6.55
N THR A 210 -12.89 -4.80 -6.80
CA THR A 210 -12.05 -5.43 -7.82
C THR A 210 -10.71 -5.87 -7.24
N LEU A 211 -10.37 -7.14 -7.51
CA LEU A 211 -9.11 -7.75 -7.11
C LEU A 211 -8.51 -8.49 -8.31
N SER A 212 -7.19 -8.42 -8.52
CA SER A 212 -6.54 -9.25 -9.54
C SER A 212 -6.27 -10.65 -8.99
N GLU A 213 -5.01 -10.94 -8.68
CA GLU A 213 -4.57 -12.21 -8.11
C GLU A 213 -4.14 -12.01 -6.65
N VAL A 214 -4.66 -12.85 -5.76
CA VAL A 214 -4.31 -12.84 -4.35
C VAL A 214 -4.02 -14.25 -3.82
N GLU A 215 -2.97 -14.36 -3.02
CA GLU A 215 -2.73 -15.47 -2.11
C GLU A 215 -3.06 -15.08 -0.68
N ILE A 216 -3.87 -15.91 -0.03
CA ILE A 216 -4.42 -15.66 1.29
C ILE A 216 -3.93 -16.76 2.24
N ASN A 217 -3.04 -16.37 3.15
CA ASN A 217 -2.52 -17.19 4.24
C ASN A 217 -2.84 -16.53 5.58
N LEU A 218 -4.14 -16.30 5.81
CA LEU A 218 -4.63 -15.62 7.00
C LEU A 218 -5.04 -16.60 8.10
N THR A 219 -4.87 -16.19 9.34
CA THR A 219 -5.49 -16.81 10.52
C THR A 219 -6.49 -15.83 11.11
N ILE A 220 -7.77 -16.01 10.76
CA ILE A 220 -8.90 -15.18 11.21
C ILE A 220 -10.18 -16.04 11.13
N PRO A 221 -11.13 -15.99 12.09
CA PRO A 221 -12.30 -16.87 12.05
C PRO A 221 -13.14 -16.76 10.77
N ILE A 222 -13.37 -15.53 10.31
CA ILE A 222 -14.18 -15.23 9.13
C ILE A 222 -13.38 -14.30 8.23
N LEU A 223 -13.19 -14.70 6.97
CA LEU A 223 -12.73 -13.83 5.90
C LEU A 223 -13.95 -13.40 5.08
N GLN A 224 -14.23 -12.10 5.08
CA GLN A 224 -15.33 -11.52 4.31
C GLN A 224 -14.84 -10.33 3.48
N LEU A 225 -15.31 -10.27 2.24
CA LEU A 225 -15.13 -9.14 1.33
C LEU A 225 -16.52 -8.84 0.75
N PRO A 226 -17.32 -8.01 1.45
CA PRO A 226 -18.76 -7.92 1.18
C PRO A 226 -19.07 -7.34 -0.19
N GLU A 227 -18.28 -6.37 -0.65
CA GLU A 227 -18.49 -5.69 -1.93
C GLU A 227 -17.64 -6.26 -3.08
N LEU A 228 -16.89 -7.35 -2.86
CA LEU A 228 -16.03 -7.92 -3.90
C LEU A 228 -16.88 -8.52 -5.02
N GLU A 229 -16.82 -7.92 -6.21
CA GLU A 229 -17.59 -8.35 -7.38
C GLU A 229 -16.76 -9.20 -8.35
N GLN A 230 -15.48 -8.85 -8.51
CA GLN A 230 -14.60 -9.43 -9.52
C GLN A 230 -13.22 -9.75 -8.97
N ALA A 231 -12.74 -10.96 -9.28
CA ALA A 231 -11.38 -11.40 -9.04
C ALA A 231 -10.78 -12.09 -10.27
N ILE A 232 -9.47 -11.97 -10.52
CA ILE A 232 -8.81 -12.87 -11.50
C ILE A 232 -8.52 -14.21 -10.83
N ALA A 233 -7.80 -14.20 -9.71
CA ALA A 233 -7.46 -15.41 -8.97
C ALA A 233 -7.51 -15.19 -7.46
N ILE A 234 -8.12 -16.14 -6.74
CA ILE A 234 -8.07 -16.21 -5.28
C ILE A 234 -7.54 -17.58 -4.91
N THR A 235 -6.36 -17.60 -4.29
CA THR A 235 -5.77 -18.80 -3.70
C THR A 235 -5.73 -18.64 -2.19
N ALA A 236 -6.23 -19.60 -1.44
CA ALA A 236 -6.14 -19.62 0.02
C ALA A 236 -5.49 -20.91 0.51
N GLY A 237 -4.55 -20.78 1.45
CA GLY A 237 -3.96 -21.90 2.18
C GLY A 237 -2.86 -22.62 1.41
N TYR A 238 -2.01 -21.87 0.72
CA TYR A 238 -0.93 -22.42 -0.09
C TYR A 238 -0.01 -23.36 0.72
N TYR A 239 0.24 -23.02 1.98
CA TYR A 239 1.07 -23.80 2.92
C TYR A 239 0.31 -24.92 3.67
N GLY A 240 -0.95 -25.17 3.34
CA GLY A 240 -1.72 -26.31 3.85
C GLY A 240 -2.48 -26.08 5.16
N TYR A 241 -2.30 -24.97 5.87
CA TYR A 241 -3.13 -24.63 7.02
C TYR A 241 -3.83 -23.29 6.82
N LEU A 242 -5.16 -23.30 6.81
CA LEU A 242 -5.97 -22.09 6.91
C LEU A 242 -6.47 -21.96 8.34
N GLY A 243 -6.12 -20.85 9.00
CA GLY A 243 -6.76 -20.47 10.25
C GLY A 243 -8.16 -19.87 10.06
N ILE A 244 -8.75 -20.03 8.87
CA ILE A 244 -10.04 -19.49 8.45
C ILE A 244 -11.12 -20.57 8.58
N GLN A 245 -12.23 -20.25 9.25
CA GLN A 245 -13.37 -21.17 9.37
C GLN A 245 -14.43 -20.88 8.32
N HIS A 246 -14.59 -19.62 7.92
CA HIS A 246 -15.57 -19.22 6.92
C HIS A 246 -14.98 -18.20 5.95
N ILE A 247 -15.07 -18.50 4.65
CA ILE A 247 -14.80 -17.58 3.55
C ILE A 247 -16.14 -17.18 2.94
N TYR A 248 -16.48 -15.90 2.97
CA TYR A 248 -17.78 -15.38 2.54
C TYR A 248 -17.62 -14.18 1.60
N PHE A 249 -17.90 -14.39 0.31
CA PHE A 249 -17.86 -13.34 -0.72
C PHE A 249 -19.25 -13.25 -1.39
N PRO A 250 -20.21 -12.51 -0.80
CA PRO A 250 -21.60 -12.53 -1.24
C PRO A 250 -21.81 -11.99 -2.65
N ASN A 251 -21.04 -10.97 -3.04
CA ASN A 251 -21.21 -10.27 -4.31
C ASN A 251 -20.25 -10.75 -5.42
N LEU A 252 -19.40 -11.76 -5.15
CA LEU A 252 -18.40 -12.21 -6.11
C LEU A 252 -19.10 -12.92 -7.28
N THR A 253 -19.20 -12.24 -8.42
CA THR A 253 -19.85 -12.77 -9.62
C THR A 253 -18.86 -13.43 -10.58
N HIS A 254 -17.62 -12.92 -10.62
CA HIS A 254 -16.59 -13.37 -11.56
C HIS A 254 -15.30 -13.72 -10.81
N CYS A 255 -14.86 -14.98 -10.90
CA CYS A 255 -13.49 -15.34 -10.55
C CYS A 255 -12.92 -16.42 -11.47
N SER A 256 -11.87 -16.10 -12.24
CA SER A 256 -11.31 -17.04 -13.21
C SER A 256 -10.64 -18.26 -12.55
N PHE A 257 -10.01 -18.06 -11.40
CA PHE A 257 -9.29 -19.11 -10.68
C PHE A 257 -9.57 -19.06 -9.18
N LEU A 258 -10.19 -20.11 -8.65
CA LEU A 258 -10.42 -20.30 -7.22
C LEU A 258 -9.65 -21.53 -6.75
N LYS A 259 -8.82 -21.37 -5.72
CA LYS A 259 -8.12 -22.48 -5.09
C LYS A 259 -8.19 -22.37 -3.58
N PHE A 260 -8.77 -23.35 -2.92
CA PHE A 260 -8.85 -23.43 -1.47
C PHE A 260 -8.20 -24.71 -0.98
N ARG A 261 -7.22 -24.59 -0.09
CA ARG A 261 -6.59 -25.74 0.55
C ARG A 261 -6.57 -25.54 2.05
N ASP A 262 -7.05 -26.52 2.78
CA ASP A 262 -6.89 -26.59 4.23
C ASP A 262 -6.79 -28.05 4.66
N ASP A 263 -5.60 -28.43 5.12
CA ASP A 263 -5.32 -29.78 5.60
C ASP A 263 -6.07 -30.05 6.93
N SER A 264 -6.61 -29.02 7.61
CA SER A 264 -7.45 -29.16 8.81
C SER A 264 -8.91 -29.57 8.53
N LYS A 265 -9.38 -29.36 7.30
CA LYS A 265 -10.70 -29.76 6.80
C LYS A 265 -11.91 -29.09 7.49
N GLN A 266 -11.79 -27.82 7.87
CA GLN A 266 -12.85 -27.11 8.64
C GLN A 266 -13.32 -25.79 8.01
N VAL A 267 -13.08 -25.60 6.70
CA VAL A 267 -13.42 -24.34 6.03
C VAL A 267 -14.77 -24.46 5.33
N VAL A 268 -15.67 -23.52 5.64
CA VAL A 268 -16.87 -23.26 4.84
C VAL A 268 -16.54 -22.18 3.81
N VAL A 269 -16.91 -22.41 2.55
CA VAL A 269 -16.75 -21.43 1.47
C VAL A 269 -18.13 -21.13 0.89
N ASP A 270 -18.55 -19.87 0.99
CA ASP A 270 -19.83 -19.41 0.46
C ASP A 270 -19.62 -18.23 -0.52
N LEU A 271 -20.05 -18.46 -1.76
CA LEU A 271 -19.82 -17.60 -2.92
C LEU A 271 -21.13 -17.41 -3.72
N PRO A 272 -22.25 -17.03 -3.10
CA PRO A 272 -23.60 -17.27 -3.64
C PRO A 272 -23.83 -16.64 -5.01
N ALA A 273 -23.25 -15.47 -5.30
CA ALA A 273 -23.38 -14.77 -6.57
C ALA A 273 -22.44 -15.25 -7.69
N LEU A 274 -21.58 -16.24 -7.45
CA LEU A 274 -20.59 -16.70 -8.45
C LEU A 274 -21.28 -17.25 -9.70
N THR A 275 -21.10 -16.54 -10.82
CA THR A 275 -21.67 -16.89 -12.13
C THR A 275 -20.62 -17.19 -13.19
N PHE A 276 -19.34 -16.85 -12.96
CA PHE A 276 -18.24 -17.17 -13.86
C PHE A 276 -17.04 -17.76 -13.10
N CYS A 277 -16.55 -18.92 -13.56
CA CYS A 277 -15.32 -19.53 -13.07
C CYS A 277 -14.75 -20.56 -14.05
N LEU A 278 -13.46 -20.44 -14.38
CA LEU A 278 -12.77 -21.37 -15.29
C LEU A 278 -12.07 -22.50 -14.55
N ASN A 279 -11.45 -22.19 -13.42
CA ASN A 279 -10.67 -23.15 -12.65
C ASN A 279 -11.11 -23.11 -11.19
N TYR A 280 -11.58 -24.25 -10.69
CA TYR A 280 -11.93 -24.42 -9.30
C TYR A 280 -11.17 -25.59 -8.72
N GLN A 281 -10.42 -25.34 -7.65
CA GLN A 281 -9.66 -26.34 -6.91
C GLN A 281 -10.02 -26.25 -5.45
N THR A 282 -10.37 -27.38 -4.85
CA THR A 282 -10.63 -27.43 -3.42
C THR A 282 -10.07 -28.70 -2.80
N ARG A 283 -9.55 -28.52 -1.58
CA ARG A 283 -9.04 -29.55 -0.67
C ARG A 283 -9.27 -29.06 0.76
N ILE A 284 -10.53 -28.87 1.12
CA ILE A 284 -10.94 -28.27 2.41
C ILE A 284 -11.80 -29.20 3.26
N GLY A 285 -11.95 -30.45 2.84
CA GLY A 285 -12.73 -31.46 3.54
C GLY A 285 -14.24 -31.30 3.42
N LEU A 286 -14.73 -30.86 2.26
CA LEU A 286 -16.17 -30.78 2.02
C LEU A 286 -16.83 -32.14 2.25
N GLU A 287 -17.96 -32.19 2.95
CA GLU A 287 -18.75 -33.42 3.02
C GLU A 287 -19.42 -33.72 1.66
N SER A 288 -19.90 -34.96 1.45
CA SER A 288 -20.55 -35.36 0.19
C SER A 288 -21.72 -34.44 -0.20
N ALA A 289 -22.47 -33.92 0.77
CA ALA A 289 -23.52 -32.93 0.51
C ALA A 289 -22.97 -31.61 -0.04
N GLY A 290 -21.84 -31.13 0.49
CA GLY A 290 -21.13 -29.94 0.00
C GLY A 290 -20.58 -30.15 -1.41
N VAL A 291 -19.99 -31.31 -1.68
CA VAL A 291 -19.52 -31.68 -3.04
C VAL A 291 -20.69 -31.75 -4.03
N ASN A 292 -21.82 -32.34 -3.65
CA ASN A 292 -23.01 -32.36 -4.51
C ASN A 292 -23.53 -30.95 -4.83
N ALA A 293 -23.61 -30.07 -3.81
CA ALA A 293 -24.07 -28.70 -3.99
C ALA A 293 -23.11 -27.88 -4.88
N LEU A 294 -21.80 -28.07 -4.70
CA LEU A 294 -20.77 -27.47 -5.54
C LEU A 294 -20.94 -27.88 -7.01
N LEU A 295 -20.99 -29.19 -7.28
CA LEU A 295 -21.15 -29.70 -8.65
C LEU A 295 -22.43 -29.20 -9.30
N HIS A 296 -23.55 -29.19 -8.56
CA HIS A 296 -24.82 -28.66 -9.05
C HIS A 296 -24.72 -27.20 -9.47
N LYS A 297 -24.08 -26.37 -8.63
CA LYS A 297 -23.86 -24.95 -8.93
C LYS A 297 -23.03 -24.74 -10.20
N PHE A 298 -22.02 -25.57 -10.43
CA PHE A 298 -21.17 -25.47 -11.61
C PHE A 298 -21.89 -25.79 -12.94
N LEU A 299 -23.11 -26.33 -12.91
CA LEU A 299 -23.94 -26.51 -14.11
C LEU A 299 -24.38 -25.18 -14.74
N THR A 300 -24.50 -24.11 -13.94
CA THR A 300 -24.95 -22.78 -14.40
C THR A 300 -23.81 -21.77 -14.51
N ILE A 301 -22.68 -22.02 -13.84
CA ILE A 301 -21.46 -21.20 -13.93
C ILE A 301 -20.93 -21.19 -15.37
N GLN A 302 -20.67 -19.99 -15.87
CA GLN A 302 -20.10 -19.72 -17.17
C GLN A 302 -18.57 -19.83 -17.17
N PRO A 303 -17.98 -20.23 -18.31
CA PRO A 303 -18.63 -20.79 -19.50
C PRO A 303 -19.22 -22.20 -19.23
N PRO A 304 -20.17 -22.70 -20.05
CA PRO A 304 -20.77 -24.02 -19.83
C PRO A 304 -19.77 -25.18 -20.04
N SER A 305 -18.69 -24.96 -20.81
CA SER A 305 -17.67 -25.94 -21.17
C SER A 305 -16.25 -25.42 -20.93
N GLY A 306 -15.25 -26.31 -20.89
CA GLY A 306 -13.84 -25.92 -20.77
C GLY A 306 -13.42 -25.50 -19.36
N LYS A 307 -14.25 -25.78 -18.35
CA LYS A 307 -13.90 -25.58 -16.94
C LYS A 307 -13.03 -26.73 -16.43
N ASN A 308 -12.16 -26.42 -15.47
CA ASN A 308 -11.41 -27.40 -14.71
C ASN A 308 -11.88 -27.38 -13.25
N ILE A 309 -12.49 -28.49 -12.81
CA ILE A 309 -13.11 -28.63 -11.49
C ILE A 309 -12.41 -29.78 -10.77
N PHE A 310 -11.59 -29.45 -9.77
CA PHE A 310 -10.84 -30.42 -8.96
C PHE A 310 -11.31 -30.33 -7.51
N VAL A 311 -11.88 -31.43 -7.03
CA VAL A 311 -12.44 -31.59 -5.68
C VAL A 311 -11.72 -32.78 -5.04
N GLU A 312 -10.52 -32.52 -4.51
CA GLU A 312 -9.58 -33.55 -4.05
C GLU A 312 -9.63 -33.68 -2.52
N GLU A 313 -9.56 -34.91 -2.00
CA GLU A 313 -9.58 -35.19 -0.55
C GLU A 313 -10.83 -34.71 0.22
N ASP A 314 -11.90 -34.40 -0.51
CA ASP A 314 -13.25 -34.13 -0.03
C ASP A 314 -14.15 -35.39 -0.07
N GLY A 315 -15.39 -35.29 0.40
CA GLY A 315 -16.37 -36.37 0.35
C GLY A 315 -16.74 -36.74 -1.10
N PRO A 316 -16.98 -38.03 -1.41
CA PRO A 316 -17.34 -38.42 -2.77
C PRO A 316 -18.73 -37.86 -3.15
N PRO A 317 -18.97 -37.53 -4.43
CA PRO A 317 -20.31 -37.17 -4.90
C PRO A 317 -21.26 -38.37 -4.79
N THR A 318 -22.53 -38.11 -4.51
CA THR A 318 -23.57 -39.14 -4.33
C THR A 318 -24.87 -38.73 -5.01
N GLY A 319 -25.72 -39.70 -5.38
CA GLY A 319 -27.06 -39.43 -5.91
C GLY A 319 -27.04 -38.42 -7.07
N GLN A 320 -27.72 -37.28 -6.89
CA GLN A 320 -27.76 -36.19 -7.87
C GLN A 320 -26.35 -35.66 -8.23
N GLY A 321 -25.41 -35.62 -7.28
CA GLY A 321 -24.04 -35.15 -7.57
C GLY A 321 -23.28 -36.02 -8.57
N LEU A 322 -23.56 -37.32 -8.65
CA LEU A 322 -22.98 -38.19 -9.68
C LEU A 322 -23.53 -37.85 -11.07
N LEU A 323 -24.83 -37.53 -11.16
CA LEU A 323 -25.48 -37.10 -12.40
C LEU A 323 -24.96 -35.73 -12.85
N ASP A 324 -24.80 -34.80 -11.90
CA ASP A 324 -24.27 -33.46 -12.17
C ASP A 324 -22.81 -33.53 -12.63
N LYS A 325 -21.97 -34.35 -11.97
CA LYS A 325 -20.59 -34.64 -12.43
C LYS A 325 -20.58 -35.15 -13.88
N GLN A 326 -21.39 -36.15 -14.21
CA GLN A 326 -21.44 -36.69 -15.57
C GLN A 326 -21.94 -35.64 -16.58
N THR A 327 -22.90 -34.81 -16.19
CA THR A 327 -23.42 -33.72 -17.02
C THR A 327 -22.33 -32.70 -17.33
N LEU A 328 -21.55 -32.28 -16.33
CA LEU A 328 -20.40 -31.39 -16.51
C LEU A 328 -19.36 -31.99 -17.46
N ILE A 329 -19.03 -33.27 -17.32
CA ILE A 329 -18.10 -33.97 -18.22
C ILE A 329 -18.66 -33.99 -19.66
N ASN A 330 -19.94 -34.29 -19.84
CA ASN A 330 -20.60 -34.31 -21.15
C ASN A 330 -20.65 -32.91 -21.81
N GLN A 331 -20.68 -31.85 -21.00
CA GLN A 331 -20.54 -30.46 -21.48
C GLN A 331 -19.10 -30.10 -21.89
N GLY A 332 -18.12 -31.00 -21.75
CA GLY A 332 -16.73 -30.77 -22.11
C GLY A 332 -15.91 -30.09 -21.01
N ASN A 333 -16.25 -30.29 -19.74
CA ASN A 333 -15.45 -29.85 -18.60
C ASN A 333 -14.55 -30.98 -18.10
N GLN A 334 -13.40 -30.63 -17.52
CA GLN A 334 -12.56 -31.57 -16.78
C GLN A 334 -13.03 -31.59 -15.32
N VAL A 335 -13.52 -32.75 -14.85
CA VAL A 335 -14.03 -32.91 -13.49
C VAL A 335 -13.35 -34.06 -12.77
N VAL A 336 -12.63 -33.75 -11.70
CA VAL A 336 -11.97 -34.72 -10.82
C VAL A 336 -12.60 -34.62 -9.43
N THR A 337 -13.05 -35.75 -8.92
CA THR A 337 -13.53 -35.92 -7.54
C THR A 337 -12.91 -37.19 -6.98
N ASN A 338 -12.92 -37.35 -5.66
CA ASN A 338 -12.69 -38.64 -5.01
C ASN A 338 -13.68 -39.73 -5.43
#